data_AF-A0A2T6ZJG4-F1
#
_entry.id   AF-A0A2T6ZJG4-F1
#
_cell.length_a   1.000
_cell.length_b   1.000
_cell.length_c   1.000
_cell.angle_alpha   90.00
_cell.angle_beta   90.00
_cell.angle_gamma   90.00
#
_symmetry.space_group_name_H-M   'P 1'
#
loop_
_entity.id
_entity.type
_entity.pdbx_description
1 polymer ?
#
loop_
_entity_poly.entity_id
_entity_poly.type
_entity_poly.pdbx_seq_one_letter_code
_entity_poly.pdbx_strand_id
1 'polypeptide(L)'
;MNVRHILCEKRSKVETVLERLANGEKFDAVARELSEDKARQGGSLGWKTRGSLLKALEDAAYALAVSTVDRPVYTNPAVKTSEG
;
A
#
# COMPACT_ATOMS: atom_id res chain seq x y z
N MET A 1 -6.71 -1.60 -13.02
CA MET A 1 -6.98 -0.72 -11.86
C MET A 1 -5.76 0.13 -11.57
N ASN A 2 -5.92 1.31 -10.96
CA ASN A 2 -4.78 2.11 -10.48
C ASN A 2 -4.47 1.70 -9.03
N VAL A 3 -3.22 1.34 -8.74
CA VAL A 3 -2.82 0.77 -7.44
C VAL A 3 -1.72 1.60 -6.80
N ARG A 4 -1.80 1.74 -5.47
CA ARG A 4 -0.77 2.32 -4.62
C ARG A 4 -0.47 1.31 -3.50
N HIS A 5 0.80 1.18 -3.11
CA HIS A 5 1.20 0.31 -2.02
C HIS A 5 2.25 0.98 -1.13
N ILE A 6 2.46 0.41 0.06
CA ILE A 6 3.61 0.71 0.91
C ILE A 6 4.29 -0.63 1.16
N LEU A 7 5.50 -0.79 0.63
CA LEU A 7 6.28 -2.01 0.82
C LEU A 7 7.22 -1.83 2.02
N CYS A 8 7.24 -2.81 2.91
CA CYS A 8 8.17 -2.84 4.02
C CYS A 8 8.60 -4.28 4.28
N GLU A 9 9.90 -4.57 4.27
CA GLU A 9 10.45 -5.89 4.63
C GLU A 9 10.25 -6.22 6.11
N LYS A 10 10.27 -5.19 6.98
CA LYS A 10 10.18 -5.36 8.42
C LYS A 10 8.76 -5.12 8.92
N ARG A 11 8.24 -6.08 9.68
CA ARG A 11 6.94 -5.97 10.35
C ARG A 11 6.81 -4.73 11.23
N SER A 12 7.87 -4.33 11.93
CA SER A 12 7.85 -3.13 12.77
C SER A 12 7.57 -1.85 11.96
N LYS A 13 8.07 -1.74 10.73
CA LYS A 13 7.75 -0.61 9.84
C LYS A 13 6.29 -0.65 9.39
N VAL A 14 5.76 -1.84 9.10
CA VAL A 14 4.34 -2.01 8.72
C VAL A 14 3.41 -1.54 9.85
N GLU A 15 3.74 -1.88 11.10
CA GLU A 15 2.97 -1.42 12.26
C GLU A 15 2.99 0.10 12.37
N THR A 16 4.15 0.74 12.20
CA THR A 16 4.26 2.21 12.14
C THR A 16 3.44 2.81 10.99
N VAL A 17 3.43 2.19 9.80
CA VAL A 17 2.62 2.64 8.67
C VAL A 17 1.13 2.60 9.01
N LEU A 18 0.66 1.48 9.59
CA LEU A 18 -0.75 1.32 9.97
C LEU A 18 -1.18 2.32 11.04
N GLU A 19 -0.32 2.59 12.03
CA GLU A 19 -0.57 3.61 13.06
C GLU A 19 -0.72 5.01 12.45
N ARG A 20 0.18 5.39 11.55
CA ARG A 20 0.12 6.71 10.87
C ARG A 20 -1.12 6.85 10.00
N LEU A 21 -1.47 5.82 9.24
CA LEU A 21 -2.70 5.81 8.45
C LEU A 21 -3.95 5.87 9.34
N ALA A 22 -3.94 5.20 10.50
CA ALA A 22 -5.03 5.26 11.47
C ALA A 22 -5.16 6.66 12.11
N ASN A 23 -4.05 7.38 12.28
CA ASN A 23 -4.03 8.78 12.72
C ASN A 23 -4.52 9.77 11.64
N GLY A 24 -4.87 9.29 10.45
CA GLY A 24 -5.39 10.11 9.35
C GLY A 24 -4.31 10.76 8.49
N GLU A 25 -3.06 10.32 8.57
CA GLU A 25 -2.03 10.77 7.64
C GLU A 25 -2.34 10.32 6.20
N LYS A 26 -1.95 11.16 5.23
CA LYS A 26 -2.17 10.86 3.81
C LYS A 26 -1.35 9.67 3.37
N PHE A 27 -1.95 8.77 2.60
CA PHE A 27 -1.28 7.55 2.16
C PHE A 27 0.02 7.81 1.40
N ASP A 28 0.02 8.80 0.51
CA ASP A 28 1.17 9.14 -0.32
C ASP A 28 2.29 9.85 0.46
N ALA A 29 1.97 10.51 1.57
CA ALA A 29 2.96 11.07 2.48
C ALA A 29 3.66 9.93 3.26
N VAL A 30 2.87 9.04 3.88
CA VAL A 30 3.40 7.88 4.61
C VAL A 30 4.24 6.99 3.68
N ALA A 31 3.78 6.77 2.46
CA ALA A 31 4.51 6.00 1.46
C ALA A 31 5.84 6.65 1.03
N ARG A 32 5.92 7.99 0.96
CA ARG A 32 7.18 8.69 0.64
C ARG A 32 8.26 8.50 1.69
N GLU A 33 7.85 8.34 2.94
CA GLU A 33 8.76 8.22 4.07
C GLU A 33 9.13 6.78 4.40
N LEU A 34 8.16 5.87 4.32
CA LEU A 34 8.31 4.51 4.88
C LEU A 34 8.36 3.40 3.83
N SER A 35 7.89 3.65 2.61
CA SER A 35 7.88 2.60 1.57
C SER A 35 9.28 2.32 1.04
N GLU A 36 9.57 1.05 0.83
CA GLU A 36 10.81 0.57 0.21
C GLU A 36 10.68 0.42 -1.31
N ASP A 37 9.45 0.49 -1.85
CA ASP A 37 9.18 0.60 -3.29
C ASP A 37 8.32 1.83 -3.61
N LYS A 38 8.59 2.43 -4.77
CA LYS A 38 7.93 3.64 -5.31
C LYS A 38 7.76 4.78 -4.31
N ALA A 39 8.58 4.88 -3.27
CA ALA A 39 8.48 5.93 -2.24
C ALA A 39 8.40 7.33 -2.84
N ARG A 40 9.31 7.68 -3.77
CA ARG A 40 9.30 9.00 -4.44
C ARG A 40 7.99 9.33 -5.17
N GLN A 41 7.25 8.31 -5.60
CA GLN A 41 5.94 8.42 -6.26
C GLN A 41 4.76 8.29 -5.27
N GLY A 42 5.04 8.30 -3.96
CA GLY A 42 4.10 8.03 -2.89
C GLY A 42 3.56 6.60 -2.91
N GLY A 43 4.33 5.63 -3.41
CA GLY A 43 3.88 4.24 -3.52
C GLY A 43 3.03 3.95 -4.75
N SER A 44 2.92 4.89 -5.70
CA SER A 44 2.08 4.71 -6.89
C SER A 44 2.68 3.69 -7.85
N LEU A 45 1.99 2.58 -8.05
CA LEU A 45 2.36 1.57 -9.05
C LEU A 45 1.79 1.89 -10.44
N GLY A 46 0.84 2.83 -10.51
CA GLY A 46 0.13 3.23 -11.72
C GLY A 46 -0.95 2.23 -12.13
N TRP A 47 -1.33 2.28 -13.40
CA TRP A 47 -2.33 1.37 -13.96
C TRP A 47 -1.79 -0.04 -14.12
N LYS A 48 -2.50 -0.99 -13.50
CA LYS A 48 -2.20 -2.42 -13.51
C LYS A 48 -3.31 -3.22 -14.15
N THR A 49 -2.93 -4.21 -14.95
CA THR A 49 -3.81 -5.23 -15.53
C THR A 49 -3.83 -6.46 -14.65
N ARG A 50 -4.85 -7.32 -14.82
CA ARG A 50 -4.91 -8.59 -14.09
C ARG A 50 -3.71 -9.48 -14.46
N GLY A 51 -3.12 -10.13 -13.47
CA GLY A 51 -1.90 -10.92 -13.58
C GLY A 51 -0.59 -10.11 -13.57
N SER A 52 -0.65 -8.78 -13.44
CA SER A 52 0.57 -7.93 -13.41
C SER A 52 1.13 -7.68 -12.01
N LEU A 53 0.42 -8.12 -10.96
CA LEU A 53 0.83 -8.03 -9.57
C LEU A 53 0.97 -9.43 -8.95
N LEU A 54 1.71 -9.53 -7.85
CA LEU A 54 1.75 -10.76 -7.05
C LEU A 54 0.34 -11.13 -6.61
N LYS A 55 0.00 -12.42 -6.68
CA LYS A 55 -1.37 -12.88 -6.50
C LYS A 55 -2.02 -12.41 -5.19
N ALA A 56 -1.30 -12.48 -4.07
CA ALA A 56 -1.81 -12.00 -2.78
C ALA A 56 -2.11 -10.48 -2.78
N LEU A 57 -1.24 -9.67 -3.39
CA LEU A 57 -1.44 -8.24 -3.52
C LEU A 57 -2.59 -7.92 -4.49
N GLU A 58 -2.67 -8.66 -5.60
CA GLU A 58 -3.73 -8.52 -6.59
C GLU A 58 -5.11 -8.83 -5.99
N ASP A 59 -5.25 -9.98 -5.34
CA ASP A 59 -6.51 -10.41 -4.74
C ASP A 59 -6.98 -9.41 -3.67
N ALA A 60 -6.05 -8.89 -2.85
CA ALA A 60 -6.36 -7.85 -1.88
C ALA A 60 -6.74 -6.52 -2.54
N ALA A 61 -6.02 -6.09 -3.59
CA ALA A 61 -6.33 -4.86 -4.31
C ALA A 61 -7.70 -4.90 -4.98
N TYR A 62 -8.11 -6.06 -5.52
CA TYR A 62 -9.45 -6.25 -6.09
C TYR A 62 -10.57 -6.28 -5.04
N ALA A 63 -10.26 -6.68 -3.80
CA ALA A 63 -11.24 -6.70 -2.71
C ALA A 63 -11.50 -5.30 -2.11
N LEU A 64 -10.60 -4.35 -2.32
CA LEU A 64 -10.74 -2.98 -1.81
C LEU A 64 -11.68 -2.15 -2.69
N ALA A 65 -12.49 -1.32 -2.04
CA ALA A 65 -13.22 -0.26 -2.72
C ALA A 65 -12.25 0.84 -3.18
N VAL A 66 -12.59 1.49 -4.30
CA VAL A 66 -11.84 2.65 -4.78
C VAL A 66 -11.89 3.75 -3.72
N SER A 67 -10.73 4.33 -3.43
CA SER A 67 -10.56 5.35 -2.39
C SER A 67 -9.55 6.42 -2.82
N THR A 68 -9.28 7.39 -1.94
CA THR A 68 -8.37 8.53 -2.21
C THR A 68 -7.20 8.52 -1.24
N VAL A 69 -6.12 9.25 -1.54
CA VAL A 69 -4.96 9.32 -0.64
C VAL A 69 -5.25 10.05 0.67
N ASP A 70 -6.24 10.94 0.67
CA ASP A 70 -6.69 11.68 1.87
C ASP A 70 -7.64 10.85 2.74
N ARG A 71 -8.39 9.91 2.12
CA ARG A 71 -9.27 8.95 2.80
C ARG A 71 -9.03 7.55 2.24
N PRO A 72 -7.90 6.92 2.58
CA PRO A 72 -7.52 5.65 2.00
C PRO A 72 -8.33 4.50 2.60
N VAL A 73 -8.81 3.62 1.74
CA VAL A 73 -9.28 2.28 2.12
C VAL A 73 -8.13 1.33 1.81
N TYR A 74 -7.53 0.76 2.85
CA TYR A 74 -6.31 -0.04 2.78
C TYR A 74 -6.51 -1.38 3.49
N THR A 75 -5.62 -2.33 3.20
CA THR A 75 -5.64 -3.65 3.82
C THR A 75 -5.21 -3.58 5.28
N ASN A 76 -6.04 -4.08 6.18
CA ASN A 76 -5.70 -4.28 7.58
C ASN A 76 -6.25 -5.64 8.04
N PRO A 77 -5.41 -6.63 8.41
CA PRO A 77 -3.95 -6.55 8.50
C PRO A 77 -3.26 -6.42 7.13
N ALA A 78 -1.98 -6.03 7.13
CA ALA A 78 -1.19 -5.90 5.91
C ALA A 78 -1.02 -7.24 5.17
N VAL A 79 -0.91 -7.18 3.84
CA VAL A 79 -0.75 -8.35 2.97
C VAL A 79 0.71 -8.78 2.94
N LYS A 80 0.99 -10.00 3.39
CA LYS A 80 2.33 -10.59 3.30
C LYS A 80 2.56 -11.21 1.93
N THR A 81 3.70 -10.91 1.33
CA THR A 81 4.14 -11.40 0.01
C THR A 81 5.57 -11.94 0.07
N SER A 82 6.13 -12.36 -1.07
CA SER A 82 7.55 -12.73 -1.17
C SER A 82 8.49 -11.54 -1.00
N GLU A 83 8.01 -10.32 -1.23
CA GLU A 83 8.81 -9.08 -1.19
C GLU A 83 8.75 -8.38 0.18
N GLY A 84 8.02 -8.95 1.15
CA GLY A 84 7.66 -8.32 2.42
C GLY A 84 6.28 -8.73 2.88
#